data_AF-A0A371N2X5-F1
#
_entry.id   AF-A0A371N2X5-F1
#
_cell.length_a   1.000
_cell.length_b   1.000
_cell.length_c   1.000
_cell.angle_alpha   90.00
_cell.angle_beta   90.00
_cell.angle_gamma   90.00
#
_symmetry.space_group_name_H-M   'P 1'
#
loop_
_entity.id
_entity.type
_entity.pdbx_description
1 polymer ?
#
loop_
_entity_poly.entity_id
_entity_poly.type
_entity_poly.pdbx_seq_one_letter_code
_entity_poly.pdbx_strand_id
1 'polypeptide(L)'
;MSRVTTVVRELRPDDSLPSEATELGRLGLFLACLTVASAASYWVALRLRGVPIVGTLASPNVAGLAVPTLVYARHRGVSLSFGLPGRSRLADAAATVLAPALAVVATSVLFAAGFDASLAALLGWTYHPEASVATAAVRTAEDAALAGLGFGILVAAVFDLVSSRVGLSSARAVAATAALATFFRSVLRDAAFTLVVFPKPWRVGVVSLLLVAAVCGCVAVGVTYRSAVERSIRPLSRPTLAPAFAFGLLAVAALGTVFADVPGSVEHALWALAFGVAALGFGRSKSAWVPAAAMALFSLSIRLVGFVELALF
;
A
#
# COMPACT_ATOMS: atom_id res chain seq x y z
N MET A 1 -32.14 39.41 24.31
CA MET A 1 -31.18 39.26 23.18
C MET A 1 -30.12 38.15 23.36
N SER A 2 -30.06 37.38 24.47
CA SER A 2 -28.99 36.37 24.66
C SER A 2 -29.33 34.91 24.32
N ARG A 3 -30.59 34.57 24.04
CA ARG A 3 -31.01 33.22 23.63
C ARG A 3 -30.89 32.96 22.12
N VAL A 4 -30.90 34.01 21.31
CA VAL A 4 -30.84 33.88 19.83
C VAL A 4 -29.40 33.64 19.37
N THR A 5 -28.41 34.24 20.03
CA THR A 5 -26.99 34.04 19.73
C THR A 5 -26.46 32.66 20.14
N THR A 6 -27.10 32.00 21.11
CA THR A 6 -26.80 30.61 21.50
C THR A 6 -27.35 29.62 20.47
N VAL A 7 -28.59 29.82 20.01
CA VAL A 7 -29.22 28.96 18.99
C VAL A 7 -28.54 29.08 17.62
N VAL A 8 -28.08 30.27 17.23
CA VAL A 8 -27.33 30.47 15.97
C VAL A 8 -25.93 29.83 16.01
N ARG A 9 -25.35 29.64 17.21
CA ARG A 9 -24.08 28.92 17.37
C ARG A 9 -24.22 27.40 17.26
N GLU A 10 -25.37 26.85 17.66
CA GLU A 10 -25.69 25.42 17.54
C GLU A 10 -26.16 25.01 16.14
N LEU A 11 -26.62 25.96 15.32
CA LEU A 11 -27.08 25.75 13.94
C LEU A 11 -26.05 26.11 12.87
N ARG A 12 -24.85 26.56 13.25
CA ARG A 12 -23.75 26.63 12.30
C ARG A 12 -23.39 25.19 11.98
N PRO A 13 -23.58 24.69 10.74
CA PRO A 13 -22.98 23.42 10.39
C PRO A 13 -21.49 23.58 10.70
N ASP A 14 -20.97 22.74 11.59
CA ASP A 14 -19.53 22.53 11.66
C ASP A 14 -19.13 22.00 10.29
N ASP A 15 -18.78 22.92 9.39
CA ASP A 15 -18.29 22.67 8.02
C ASP A 15 -16.91 21.98 8.05
N SER A 16 -16.32 21.87 9.24
CA SER A 16 -15.13 21.08 9.46
C SER A 16 -15.43 19.59 9.34
N LEU A 17 -14.63 18.91 8.54
CA LEU A 17 -14.59 17.46 8.51
C LEU A 17 -14.23 16.92 9.90
N PRO A 18 -14.73 15.73 10.27
CA PRO A 18 -14.17 14.98 11.37
C PRO A 18 -12.64 14.94 11.34
N SER A 19 -12.01 14.96 12.52
CA SER A 19 -10.56 14.85 12.64
C SER A 19 -10.02 13.59 11.95
N GLU A 20 -10.71 12.47 12.08
CA GLU A 20 -10.37 11.18 11.48
C GLU A 20 -10.45 11.23 9.96
N ALA A 21 -11.51 11.86 9.42
CA ALA A 21 -11.69 12.07 7.98
C ALA A 21 -10.64 13.02 7.40
N THR A 22 -10.25 14.04 8.16
CA THR A 22 -9.19 14.97 7.79
C THR A 22 -7.83 14.27 7.75
N GLU A 23 -7.53 13.44 8.75
CA GLU A 23 -6.27 12.69 8.83
C GLU A 23 -6.16 11.63 7.74
N LEU A 24 -7.21 10.86 7.49
CA LEU A 24 -7.23 9.90 6.39
C LEU A 24 -7.20 10.60 5.04
N GLY A 25 -7.89 11.72 4.86
CA GLY A 25 -7.82 12.53 3.63
C GLY A 25 -6.40 13.03 3.34
N ARG A 26 -5.66 13.48 4.37
CA ARG A 26 -4.24 13.85 4.25
C ARG A 26 -3.36 12.68 3.86
N LEU A 27 -3.63 11.49 4.41
CA LEU A 27 -2.91 10.26 4.11
C LEU A 27 -3.18 9.83 2.66
N GLY A 28 -4.44 9.91 2.20
CA GLY A 28 -4.83 9.68 0.81
C GLY A 28 -4.16 10.66 -0.16
N LEU A 29 -4.11 11.95 0.18
CA LEU A 29 -3.39 12.96 -0.61
C LEU A 29 -1.90 12.63 -0.69
N PHE A 30 -1.27 12.25 0.42
CA PHE A 30 0.12 11.83 0.44
C PHE A 30 0.37 10.64 -0.50
N LEU A 31 -0.45 9.60 -0.43
CA LEU A 31 -0.35 8.44 -1.33
C LEU A 31 -0.54 8.82 -2.80
N ALA A 32 -1.47 9.73 -3.11
CA ALA A 32 -1.67 10.25 -4.46
C ALA A 32 -0.43 11.03 -4.97
N CYS A 33 0.14 11.91 -4.15
CA CYS A 33 1.38 12.62 -4.48
C CYS A 33 2.55 11.66 -4.70
N LEU A 34 2.69 10.65 -3.84
CA LEU A 34 3.71 9.61 -3.95
C LEU A 34 3.56 8.80 -5.26
N THR A 35 2.32 8.58 -5.68
CA THR A 35 1.96 7.93 -6.95
C THR A 35 2.39 8.78 -8.16
N VAL A 36 2.08 10.08 -8.15
CA VAL A 36 2.49 11.01 -9.21
C VAL A 36 4.02 11.11 -9.29
N ALA A 37 4.70 11.19 -8.16
CA ALA A 37 6.16 11.20 -8.11
C ALA A 37 6.75 9.89 -8.69
N SER A 38 6.19 8.73 -8.31
CA SER A 38 6.60 7.42 -8.85
C SER A 38 6.40 7.32 -10.37
N ALA A 39 5.29 7.85 -10.89
CA ALA A 39 5.02 7.91 -12.32
C ALA A 39 6.00 8.83 -13.07
N ALA A 40 6.30 10.00 -12.50
CA ALA A 40 7.26 10.93 -13.08
C ALA A 40 8.67 10.32 -13.15
N SER A 41 9.12 9.68 -12.06
CA SER A 41 10.40 8.96 -12.03
C SER A 41 10.45 7.82 -13.05
N TYR A 42 9.37 7.04 -13.18
CA TYR A 42 9.25 6.01 -14.22
C TYR A 42 9.34 6.59 -15.64
N TRP A 43 8.66 7.71 -15.90
CA TRP A 43 8.67 8.37 -17.20
C TRP A 43 10.06 8.90 -17.58
N VAL A 44 10.78 9.49 -16.62
CA VAL A 44 12.17 9.94 -16.82
C VAL A 44 13.09 8.74 -17.09
N ALA A 45 12.97 7.66 -16.32
CA ALA A 45 13.76 6.45 -16.54
C ALA A 45 13.51 5.84 -17.93
N LEU A 46 12.25 5.81 -18.39
CA LEU A 46 11.88 5.39 -19.74
C LEU A 46 12.56 6.25 -20.82
N ARG A 47 12.56 7.58 -20.65
CA ARG A 47 13.18 8.51 -21.60
C ARG A 47 14.69 8.36 -21.70
N LEU A 48 15.35 8.09 -20.57
CA LEU A 48 16.80 7.94 -20.51
C LEU A 48 17.26 6.59 -21.08
N ARG A 49 16.49 5.50 -20.88
CA ARG A 49 16.88 4.15 -21.28
C ARG A 49 16.30 3.67 -22.62
N GLY A 50 15.30 4.37 -23.17
CA GLY A 50 14.71 4.05 -24.48
C GLY A 50 13.89 2.76 -24.55
N VAL A 51 13.84 1.97 -23.47
CA VAL A 51 13.12 0.69 -23.38
C VAL A 51 12.18 0.74 -22.17
N PRO A 52 10.91 0.30 -22.28
CA PRO A 52 10.03 0.15 -21.12
C PRO A 52 10.66 -0.78 -20.10
N ILE A 53 10.85 -0.27 -18.88
CA ILE A 53 11.30 -1.08 -17.74
C ILE A 53 10.07 -1.84 -17.26
N VAL A 54 9.73 -2.92 -17.97
CA VAL A 54 8.66 -3.83 -17.58
C VAL A 54 9.20 -4.81 -16.55
N GLY A 55 8.42 -5.01 -15.49
CA GLY A 55 8.74 -5.95 -14.43
C GLY A 55 9.36 -5.31 -13.19
N THR A 56 9.48 -6.14 -12.18
CA THR A 56 9.94 -5.83 -10.83
C THR A 56 11.40 -5.31 -10.77
N LEU A 57 12.09 -5.24 -11.91
CA LEU A 57 13.34 -4.49 -12.19
C LEU A 57 13.16 -2.96 -12.27
N ALA A 58 11.93 -2.44 -12.07
CA ALA A 58 11.65 -1.01 -11.84
C ALA A 58 12.08 -0.54 -10.43
N SER A 59 13.19 -1.08 -9.91
CA SER A 59 13.76 -0.81 -8.59
C SER A 59 14.20 0.63 -8.31
N PRO A 60 14.45 1.54 -9.29
CA PRO A 60 14.74 2.94 -8.96
C PRO A 60 13.58 3.66 -8.26
N ASN A 61 12.34 3.21 -8.48
CA ASN A 61 11.14 3.93 -8.02
C ASN A 61 10.69 3.54 -6.61
N VAL A 62 11.01 2.34 -6.14
CA VAL A 62 10.58 1.88 -4.79
C VAL A 62 11.58 2.29 -3.71
N ALA A 63 12.88 2.29 -4.04
CA ALA A 63 13.92 2.91 -3.21
C ALA A 63 13.59 4.38 -2.90
N GLY A 64 13.08 5.09 -3.91
CA GLY A 64 12.65 6.48 -3.82
C GLY A 64 11.41 6.72 -2.95
N LEU A 65 10.71 5.68 -2.46
CA LEU A 65 9.56 5.85 -1.56
C LEU A 65 9.98 6.11 -0.12
N ALA A 66 11.15 5.60 0.30
CA ALA A 66 11.61 5.70 1.67
C ALA A 66 11.75 7.16 2.12
N VAL A 67 12.42 7.98 1.32
CA VAL A 67 12.70 9.39 1.63
C VAL A 67 11.42 10.24 1.76
N PRO A 68 10.51 10.33 0.76
CA PRO A 68 9.30 11.14 0.87
C PRO A 68 8.38 10.62 2.00
N THR A 69 8.38 9.32 2.26
CA THR A 69 7.65 8.75 3.40
C THR A 69 8.24 9.17 4.74
N LEU A 70 9.57 9.14 4.90
CA LEU A 70 10.23 9.62 6.11
C LEU A 70 10.03 11.11 6.33
N VAL A 71 10.13 11.91 5.26
CA VAL A 71 9.89 13.36 5.31
C VAL A 71 8.45 13.63 5.74
N TYR A 72 7.47 12.93 5.15
CA TYR A 72 6.07 13.07 5.52
C TYR A 72 5.83 12.64 6.98
N ALA A 73 6.32 11.47 7.39
CA ALA A 73 6.19 10.97 8.75
C ALA A 73 6.77 11.98 9.76
N ARG A 74 7.99 12.49 9.52
CA ARG A 74 8.63 13.49 10.37
C ARG A 74 7.84 14.81 10.41
N HIS A 75 7.36 15.28 9.27
CA HIS A 75 6.50 16.47 9.19
C HIS A 75 5.21 16.30 9.99
N ARG A 76 4.67 15.07 10.05
CA ARG A 76 3.50 14.70 10.85
C ARG A 76 3.83 14.36 12.31
N GLY A 77 5.08 14.56 12.75
CA GLY A 77 5.52 14.31 14.13
C GLY A 77 5.63 12.82 14.49
N VAL A 78 5.69 11.94 13.50
CA VAL A 78 5.97 10.50 13.68
C VAL A 78 7.47 10.28 13.60
N SER A 79 8.04 9.66 14.64
CA SER A 79 9.45 9.25 14.66
C SER A 79 9.54 7.74 14.51
N LEU A 80 9.98 7.28 13.34
CA LEU A 80 10.23 5.87 13.11
C LEU A 80 11.55 5.46 13.79
N SER A 81 11.48 4.48 14.68
CA SER A 81 12.68 3.93 15.32
C SER A 81 13.36 2.93 14.39
N PHE A 82 14.64 3.19 14.11
CA PHE A 82 15.55 2.28 13.42
C PHE A 82 16.44 1.51 14.40
N GLY A 83 16.07 1.45 15.69
CA GLY A 83 16.73 0.59 16.65
C GLY A 83 16.44 -0.88 16.37
N LEU A 84 17.35 -1.77 16.78
CA LEU A 84 17.06 -3.21 16.78
C LEU A 84 15.90 -3.52 17.74
N PRO A 85 15.06 -4.52 17.43
CA PRO A 85 14.05 -4.98 18.36
C PRO A 85 14.68 -5.42 19.69
N GLY A 86 14.00 -5.13 20.80
CA GLY A 86 14.44 -5.59 22.12
C GLY A 86 14.55 -7.12 22.16
N ARG A 87 15.48 -7.66 22.97
CA ARG A 87 15.78 -9.10 23.02
C ARG A 87 14.55 -9.99 23.22
N SER A 88 13.59 -9.56 24.04
CA SER A 88 12.34 -10.28 24.30
C SER A 88 11.39 -10.36 23.09
N ARG A 89 11.62 -9.55 22.04
CA ARG A 89 10.79 -9.48 20.83
C ARG A 89 11.50 -10.01 19.58
N LEU A 90 12.68 -10.61 19.73
CA LEU A 90 13.44 -11.14 18.59
C LEU A 90 12.73 -12.31 17.90
N ALA A 91 12.14 -13.22 18.66
CA ALA A 91 11.37 -14.33 18.11
C ALA A 91 10.14 -13.84 17.32
N ASP A 92 9.42 -12.87 17.87
CA ASP A 92 8.29 -12.21 17.18
C ASP A 92 8.74 -11.51 15.90
N ALA A 93 9.86 -10.77 15.96
CA ALA A 93 10.44 -10.10 14.81
C ALA A 93 10.82 -11.11 13.72
N ALA A 94 11.53 -12.19 14.08
CA ALA A 94 11.91 -13.25 13.16
C ALA A 94 10.67 -13.92 12.53
N ALA A 95 9.66 -14.27 13.33
CA ALA A 95 8.41 -14.83 12.84
C ALA A 95 7.71 -13.87 11.85
N THR A 96 7.66 -12.57 12.14
CA THR A 96 7.06 -11.59 11.22
C THR A 96 7.86 -11.38 9.94
N VAL A 97 9.19 -11.52 9.99
CA VAL A 97 10.03 -11.44 8.79
C VAL A 97 9.85 -12.69 7.92
N LEU A 98 9.77 -13.87 8.53
CA LEU A 98 9.66 -15.15 7.82
C LEU A 98 8.24 -15.46 7.31
N ALA A 99 7.19 -15.02 8.03
CA ALA A 99 5.82 -15.38 7.72
C ALA A 99 5.36 -15.05 6.28
N PRO A 100 5.68 -13.88 5.69
CA PRO A 100 5.32 -13.61 4.30
C PRO A 100 6.02 -14.54 3.31
N ALA A 101 7.28 -14.90 3.56
CA ALA A 101 8.03 -15.84 2.73
C ALA A 101 7.45 -17.25 2.82
N LEU A 102 7.13 -17.71 4.03
CA LEU A 102 6.47 -18.99 4.25
C LEU A 102 5.08 -19.03 3.60
N ALA A 103 4.34 -17.92 3.60
CA ALA A 103 3.06 -17.83 2.92
C ALA A 103 3.20 -18.02 1.40
N VAL A 104 4.22 -17.44 0.76
CA VAL A 104 4.52 -17.67 -0.67
C VAL A 104 4.81 -19.14 -0.94
N VAL A 105 5.70 -19.75 -0.14
CA VAL A 105 6.06 -21.18 -0.30
C VAL A 105 4.85 -22.07 -0.09
N ALA A 106 4.07 -21.85 0.97
CA ALA A 106 2.86 -22.62 1.24
C ALA A 106 1.82 -22.47 0.14
N THR A 107 1.69 -21.27 -0.43
CA THR A 107 0.77 -20.99 -1.54
C THR A 107 1.20 -21.72 -2.82
N SER A 108 2.50 -21.70 -3.14
CA SER A 108 3.08 -22.46 -4.25
C SER A 108 2.84 -23.97 -4.08
N VAL A 109 3.13 -24.54 -2.91
CA VAL A 109 2.89 -25.96 -2.63
C VAL A 109 1.39 -26.30 -2.72
N LEU A 110 0.52 -25.45 -2.19
CA LEU A 110 -0.93 -25.64 -2.26
C LEU A 110 -1.44 -25.64 -3.71
N PHE A 111 -0.96 -24.74 -4.56
CA PHE A 111 -1.35 -24.71 -5.97
C PHE A 111 -0.81 -25.90 -6.75
N ALA A 112 0.45 -26.28 -6.53
CA ALA A 112 1.04 -27.44 -7.19
C ALA A 112 0.32 -28.75 -6.77
N ALA A 113 0.15 -28.98 -5.47
CA ALA A 113 -0.42 -30.22 -4.96
C ALA A 113 -1.95 -30.28 -5.05
N GLY A 114 -2.64 -29.14 -4.91
CA GLY A 114 -4.09 -29.07 -4.84
C GLY A 114 -4.79 -28.77 -6.16
N PHE A 115 -4.09 -28.11 -7.09
CA PHE A 115 -4.70 -27.56 -8.31
C PHE A 115 -3.91 -27.86 -9.58
N ASP A 116 -2.77 -28.58 -9.50
CA ASP A 116 -1.85 -28.84 -10.61
C ASP A 116 -1.49 -27.54 -11.38
N ALA A 117 -1.32 -26.46 -10.63
CA ALA A 117 -1.05 -25.12 -11.14
C ALA A 117 0.24 -24.57 -10.55
N SER A 118 1.06 -23.91 -11.38
CA SER A 118 2.24 -23.21 -10.89
C SER A 118 1.90 -21.78 -10.45
N LEU A 119 2.47 -21.34 -9.34
CA LEU A 119 2.37 -19.96 -8.88
C LEU A 119 2.92 -19.01 -9.95
N ALA A 120 4.00 -19.38 -10.64
CA ALA A 120 4.57 -18.61 -11.73
C ALA A 120 3.59 -18.38 -12.89
N ALA A 121 2.82 -19.40 -13.28
CA ALA A 121 1.79 -19.27 -14.31
C ALA A 121 0.65 -18.38 -13.84
N LEU A 122 0.20 -18.52 -12.59
CA LEU A 122 -0.82 -17.67 -12.00
C LEU A 122 -0.38 -16.19 -11.96
N LEU A 123 0.87 -15.93 -11.61
CA LEU A 123 1.47 -14.59 -11.57
C LEU A 123 1.80 -14.03 -12.97
N GLY A 124 1.65 -14.82 -14.04
CA GLY A 124 1.95 -14.42 -15.42
C GLY A 124 3.43 -14.13 -15.66
N TRP A 125 4.33 -14.77 -14.92
CA TRP A 125 5.76 -14.53 -15.04
C TRP A 125 6.40 -15.33 -16.15
N THR A 126 7.38 -14.71 -16.81
CA THR A 126 8.21 -15.33 -17.84
C THR A 126 9.67 -15.00 -17.56
N TYR A 127 10.53 -16.01 -17.67
CA TYR A 127 11.98 -15.85 -17.62
C TYR A 127 12.60 -16.29 -18.94
N HIS A 128 13.74 -15.69 -19.30
CA HIS A 128 14.51 -16.16 -20.44
C HIS A 128 15.10 -17.55 -20.11
N PRO A 129 15.03 -18.54 -21.02
CA PRO A 129 15.46 -19.91 -20.74
C PRO A 129 16.95 -20.06 -20.39
N GLU A 130 17.78 -19.09 -20.77
CA GLU A 130 19.22 -19.06 -20.48
C GLU A 130 19.59 -18.26 -19.20
N ALA A 131 18.59 -17.75 -18.47
CA ALA A 131 18.85 -16.96 -17.27
C ALA A 131 19.40 -17.84 -16.15
N SER A 132 20.61 -17.53 -15.65
CA SER A 132 21.19 -18.30 -14.55
C SER A 132 20.56 -17.92 -13.20
N VAL A 133 20.28 -18.92 -12.37
CA VAL A 133 19.66 -18.74 -11.05
C VAL A 133 20.47 -17.78 -10.18
N ALA A 134 21.81 -17.87 -10.25
CA ALA A 134 22.70 -17.03 -9.47
C ALA A 134 22.65 -15.55 -9.90
N THR A 135 22.62 -15.27 -11.20
CA THR A 135 22.52 -13.86 -11.67
C THR A 135 21.13 -13.28 -11.45
N ALA A 136 20.08 -14.10 -11.59
CA ALA A 136 18.72 -13.74 -11.21
C ALA A 136 18.67 -13.41 -9.71
N ALA A 137 19.15 -14.30 -8.85
CA ALA A 137 19.15 -14.14 -7.39
C ALA A 137 19.86 -12.84 -6.95
N VAL A 138 21.08 -12.57 -7.43
CA VAL A 138 21.84 -11.37 -7.06
C VAL A 138 21.12 -10.09 -7.47
N ARG A 139 20.63 -10.00 -8.71
CA ARG A 139 19.87 -8.82 -9.17
C ARG A 139 18.56 -8.67 -8.41
N THR A 140 17.87 -9.76 -8.14
CA THR A 140 16.62 -9.72 -7.38
C THR A 140 16.83 -9.35 -5.92
N ALA A 141 17.97 -9.67 -5.32
CA ALA A 141 18.26 -9.33 -3.93
C ALA A 141 18.43 -7.82 -3.72
N GLU A 142 19.13 -7.13 -4.62
CA GLU A 142 19.28 -5.67 -4.56
C GLU A 142 17.91 -4.98 -4.72
N ASP A 143 17.15 -5.37 -5.75
CA ASP A 143 15.81 -4.86 -5.97
C ASP A 143 14.88 -5.14 -4.79
N ALA A 144 14.96 -6.33 -4.20
CA ALA A 144 14.15 -6.73 -3.07
C ALA A 144 14.51 -5.98 -1.80
N ALA A 145 15.79 -5.71 -1.55
CA ALA A 145 16.23 -4.91 -0.41
C ALA A 145 15.71 -3.47 -0.52
N LEU A 146 15.85 -2.85 -1.69
CA LEU A 146 15.37 -1.49 -1.95
C LEU A 146 13.84 -1.39 -1.91
N ALA A 147 13.14 -2.35 -2.51
CA ALA A 147 11.69 -2.41 -2.45
C ALA A 147 11.19 -2.67 -1.03
N GLY A 148 11.88 -3.54 -0.30
CA GLY A 148 11.60 -3.86 1.09
C GLY A 148 11.75 -2.65 2.00
N LEU A 149 12.82 -1.88 1.84
CA LEU A 149 13.00 -0.61 2.56
C LEU A 149 11.89 0.40 2.25
N GLY A 150 11.59 0.64 0.97
CA GLY A 150 10.55 1.58 0.56
C GLY A 150 9.17 1.23 1.12
N PHE A 151 8.73 -0.01 0.89
CA PHE A 151 7.43 -0.48 1.38
C PHE A 151 7.39 -0.68 2.90
N GLY A 152 8.48 -1.14 3.52
CA GLY A 152 8.57 -1.31 4.95
C GLY A 152 8.46 0.01 5.72
N ILE A 153 9.12 1.06 5.21
CA ILE A 153 9.01 2.42 5.76
C ILE A 153 7.59 2.99 5.53
N LEU A 154 6.99 2.76 4.36
CA LEU A 154 5.59 3.13 4.07
C LEU A 154 4.63 2.48 5.08
N VAL A 155 4.75 1.18 5.27
CA VAL A 155 3.92 0.43 6.23
C VAL A 155 4.12 0.95 7.65
N ALA A 156 5.36 1.15 8.09
CA ALA A 156 5.65 1.66 9.43
C ALA A 156 5.04 3.05 9.66
N ALA A 157 5.20 3.97 8.69
CA ALA A 157 4.66 5.32 8.76
C ALA A 157 3.13 5.32 8.76
N VAL A 158 2.50 4.57 7.84
CA VAL A 158 1.03 4.49 7.75
C VAL A 158 0.44 3.87 9.02
N PHE A 159 1.03 2.78 9.52
CA PHE A 159 0.58 2.16 10.77
C PHE A 159 0.64 3.14 11.93
N ASP A 160 1.76 3.84 12.10
CA ASP A 160 1.91 4.77 13.23
C ASP A 160 1.01 5.99 13.09
N LEU A 161 0.82 6.52 11.88
CA LEU A 161 -0.13 7.62 11.62
C LEU A 161 -1.57 7.21 11.91
N VAL A 162 -2.00 6.05 11.44
CA VAL A 162 -3.36 5.56 11.66
C VAL A 162 -3.59 5.18 13.14
N SER A 163 -2.59 4.63 13.81
CA SER A 163 -2.69 4.32 15.24
C SER A 163 -2.68 5.58 16.11
N SER A 164 -1.77 6.52 15.87
CA SER A 164 -1.56 7.70 16.74
C SER A 164 -2.46 8.88 16.42
N ARG A 165 -2.83 9.11 15.16
CA ARG A 165 -3.62 10.29 14.74
C ARG A 165 -5.09 9.97 14.55
N VAL A 166 -5.42 8.79 14.04
CA VAL A 166 -6.82 8.34 13.88
C VAL A 166 -7.31 7.60 15.15
N GLY A 167 -6.39 7.16 16.01
CA GLY A 167 -6.73 6.47 17.25
C GLY A 167 -7.25 5.04 17.04
N LEU A 168 -6.86 4.39 15.94
CA LEU A 168 -7.28 3.01 15.70
C LEU A 168 -6.62 2.04 16.68
N SER A 169 -7.40 1.04 17.13
CA SER A 169 -6.84 -0.10 17.86
C SER A 169 -5.82 -0.85 17.01
N SER A 170 -4.87 -1.55 17.64
CA SER A 170 -3.78 -2.22 16.91
C SER A 170 -4.28 -3.13 15.79
N ALA A 171 -5.36 -3.89 16.00
CA ALA A 171 -5.92 -4.78 14.97
C ALA A 171 -6.50 -4.00 13.78
N ARG A 172 -7.22 -2.91 14.06
CA ARG A 172 -7.79 -2.04 13.01
C ARG A 172 -6.71 -1.25 12.27
N ALA A 173 -5.66 -0.83 12.97
CA ALA A 173 -4.51 -0.18 12.38
C ALA A 173 -3.77 -1.13 11.43
N VAL A 174 -3.60 -2.41 11.78
CA VAL A 174 -3.02 -3.42 10.87
C VAL A 174 -3.88 -3.57 9.61
N ALA A 175 -5.20 -3.76 9.76
CA ALA A 175 -6.11 -3.92 8.63
C ALA A 175 -6.14 -2.68 7.72
N ALA A 176 -6.23 -1.48 8.31
CA ALA A 176 -6.21 -0.22 7.57
C ALA A 176 -4.87 -0.01 6.85
N THR A 177 -3.75 -0.34 7.50
CA THR A 177 -2.42 -0.24 6.88
C THR A 177 -2.29 -1.21 5.71
N ALA A 178 -2.73 -2.46 5.87
CA ALA A 178 -2.73 -3.44 4.80
C ALA A 178 -3.58 -2.96 3.61
N ALA A 179 -4.80 -2.49 3.87
CA ALA A 179 -5.69 -1.98 2.83
C ALA A 179 -5.11 -0.77 2.08
N LEU A 180 -4.56 0.22 2.81
CA LEU A 180 -3.96 1.42 2.21
C LEU A 180 -2.69 1.11 1.41
N ALA A 181 -1.83 0.22 1.94
CA ALA A 181 -0.61 -0.19 1.25
C ALA A 181 -0.92 -1.01 -0.01
N THR A 182 -1.90 -1.92 0.04
CA THR A 182 -2.38 -2.67 -1.14
C THR A 182 -3.04 -1.75 -2.15
N PHE A 183 -3.91 -0.82 -1.73
CA PHE A 183 -4.51 0.16 -2.62
C PHE A 183 -3.46 1.03 -3.31
N PHE A 184 -2.46 1.50 -2.57
CA PHE A 184 -1.34 2.23 -3.13
C PHE A 184 -0.56 1.37 -4.14
N ARG A 185 -0.19 0.14 -3.77
CA ARG A 185 0.63 -0.76 -4.59
C ARG A 185 -0.08 -1.21 -5.86
N SER A 186 -1.36 -1.57 -5.79
CA SER A 186 -2.07 -2.33 -6.82
C SER A 186 -3.05 -1.49 -7.63
N VAL A 187 -3.52 -0.35 -7.10
CA VAL A 187 -4.39 0.56 -7.84
C VAL A 187 -3.61 1.80 -8.25
N LEU A 188 -3.16 2.58 -7.27
CA LEU A 188 -2.58 3.88 -7.55
C LEU A 188 -1.29 3.77 -8.36
N ARG A 189 -0.32 2.98 -7.89
CA ARG A 189 0.99 2.82 -8.52
C ARG A 189 0.88 2.20 -9.92
N ASP A 190 0.08 1.15 -10.08
CA ASP A 190 -0.05 0.46 -11.37
C ASP A 190 -0.79 1.33 -12.39
N ALA A 191 -1.83 2.08 -11.98
CA ALA A 191 -2.48 3.08 -12.81
C ALA A 191 -1.53 4.24 -13.20
N ALA A 192 -0.61 4.62 -12.31
CA ALA A 192 0.44 5.60 -12.60
C ALA A 192 1.41 5.14 -13.70
N PHE A 193 1.70 3.83 -13.77
CA PHE A 193 2.60 3.29 -14.79
C PHE A 193 1.90 3.13 -16.14
N THR A 194 0.62 2.74 -16.16
CA THR A 194 -0.14 2.70 -17.41
C THR A 194 -0.28 4.09 -18.04
N LEU A 195 -0.38 5.14 -17.23
CA LEU A 195 -0.42 6.55 -17.68
C LEU A 195 0.76 6.99 -18.55
N VAL A 196 1.93 6.35 -18.40
CA VAL A 196 3.10 6.63 -19.25
C VAL A 196 2.86 6.20 -20.71
N VAL A 197 1.99 5.21 -20.91
CA VAL A 197 1.65 4.62 -22.22
C VAL A 197 0.43 5.33 -22.86
N PHE A 198 -0.46 5.93 -22.07
CA PHE A 198 -1.65 6.62 -22.58
C PHE A 198 -1.34 7.84 -23.49
N PRO A 199 -2.23 8.20 -24.44
CA PRO A 199 -2.09 9.42 -25.23
C PRO A 199 -2.03 10.68 -24.35
N LYS A 200 -1.18 11.66 -24.71
CA LYS A 200 -0.96 12.92 -23.97
C LYS A 200 -2.23 13.60 -23.41
N PRO A 201 -3.35 13.76 -24.17
CA PRO A 201 -4.52 14.48 -23.65
C PRO A 201 -5.24 13.75 -22.51
N TRP A 202 -5.18 12.41 -22.45
CA TRP A 202 -5.89 11.62 -21.44
C TRP A 202 -5.14 11.53 -20.11
N ARG A 203 -3.82 11.78 -20.11
CA ARG A 203 -2.96 11.64 -18.92
C ARG A 203 -3.39 12.55 -17.78
N VAL A 204 -3.70 13.83 -18.09
CA VAL A 204 -4.09 14.82 -17.09
C VAL A 204 -5.43 14.46 -16.46
N GLY A 205 -6.40 14.00 -17.26
CA GLY A 205 -7.72 13.58 -16.78
C GLY A 205 -7.63 12.39 -15.84
N VAL A 206 -6.88 11.34 -16.21
CA VAL A 206 -6.74 10.13 -15.38
C VAL A 206 -5.94 10.40 -14.10
N VAL A 207 -4.87 11.18 -14.15
CA VAL A 207 -4.12 11.58 -12.93
C VAL A 207 -5.01 12.36 -11.97
N SER A 208 -5.79 13.32 -12.49
CA SER A 208 -6.69 14.12 -11.67
C SER A 208 -7.79 13.25 -11.05
N LEU A 209 -8.35 12.31 -11.82
CA LEU A 209 -9.34 11.35 -11.34
C LEU A 209 -8.79 10.47 -10.22
N LEU A 210 -7.57 9.92 -10.39
CA LEU A 210 -6.92 9.07 -9.37
C LEU A 210 -6.65 9.85 -8.08
N LEU A 211 -6.20 11.10 -8.20
CA LEU A 211 -5.94 11.96 -7.05
C LEU A 211 -7.22 12.27 -6.27
N VAL A 212 -8.29 12.66 -6.99
CA VAL A 212 -9.60 12.92 -6.37
C VAL A 212 -10.16 11.65 -5.75
N ALA A 213 -10.13 10.51 -6.46
CA ALA A 213 -10.62 9.24 -5.95
C ALA A 213 -9.88 8.77 -4.70
N ALA A 214 -8.55 8.90 -4.66
CA ALA A 214 -7.74 8.52 -3.50
C ALA A 214 -8.07 9.37 -2.27
N VAL A 215 -8.14 10.70 -2.44
CA VAL A 215 -8.43 11.64 -1.34
C VAL A 215 -9.87 11.43 -0.85
N CYS A 216 -10.84 11.45 -1.76
CA CYS A 216 -12.25 11.28 -1.43
C CYS A 216 -12.54 9.90 -0.81
N GLY A 217 -11.90 8.84 -1.31
CA GLY A 217 -12.02 7.50 -0.73
C GLY A 217 -11.52 7.45 0.71
N CYS A 218 -10.35 8.02 1.00
CA CYS A 218 -9.83 8.06 2.36
C CYS A 218 -10.70 8.93 3.29
N VAL A 219 -11.23 10.05 2.80
CA VAL A 219 -12.20 10.87 3.54
C VAL A 219 -13.48 10.08 3.86
N ALA A 220 -14.04 9.36 2.88
CA ALA A 220 -15.23 8.53 3.06
C ALA A 220 -15.00 7.42 4.11
N VAL A 221 -13.82 6.80 4.13
CA VAL A 221 -13.44 5.83 5.17
C VAL A 221 -13.38 6.47 6.56
N GLY A 222 -12.85 7.69 6.68
CA GLY A 222 -12.82 8.38 7.97
C GLY A 222 -14.20 8.80 8.48
N VAL A 223 -15.09 9.24 7.59
CA VAL A 223 -16.48 9.57 7.95
C VAL A 223 -17.25 8.31 8.36
N THR A 224 -17.12 7.21 7.62
CA THR A 224 -17.76 5.92 7.97
C THR A 224 -17.24 5.37 9.29
N TYR A 225 -15.93 5.46 9.54
CA TYR A 225 -15.34 5.06 10.82
C TYR A 225 -15.96 5.84 11.98
N ARG A 226 -16.01 7.18 11.87
CA ARG A 226 -16.60 8.01 12.92
C ARG A 226 -18.08 7.72 13.12
N SER A 227 -18.84 7.54 12.04
CA SER A 227 -20.24 7.11 12.12
C SER A 227 -20.43 5.79 12.85
N ALA A 228 -19.53 4.82 12.63
CA ALA A 228 -19.56 3.54 13.34
C ALA A 228 -19.22 3.68 14.83
N VAL A 229 -18.27 4.55 15.17
CA VAL A 229 -17.89 4.84 16.57
C VAL A 229 -19.01 5.58 17.31
N GLU A 230 -19.59 6.61 16.69
CA GLU A 230 -20.69 7.39 17.27
C GLU A 230 -22.05 6.66 17.22
N ARG A 231 -22.13 5.49 16.56
CA ARG A 231 -23.37 4.76 16.25
C ARG A 231 -24.44 5.67 15.63
N SER A 232 -24.00 6.58 14.78
CA SER A 232 -24.83 7.64 14.22
C SER A 232 -24.59 7.80 12.72
N ILE A 233 -25.69 7.88 11.96
CA ILE A 233 -25.67 8.17 10.52
C ILE A 233 -25.58 9.66 10.22
N ARG A 234 -25.65 10.54 11.24
CA ARG A 234 -25.64 11.99 11.07
C ARG A 234 -24.39 12.51 10.32
N PRO A 235 -23.18 11.95 10.49
CA PRO A 235 -22.03 12.31 9.66
C PRO A 235 -22.19 11.88 8.20
N LEU A 236 -22.80 10.71 7.93
CA LEU A 236 -23.02 10.16 6.60
C LEU A 236 -24.11 10.90 5.81
N SER A 237 -25.14 11.41 6.49
CA SER A 237 -26.29 12.06 5.86
C SER A 237 -26.04 13.50 5.41
N ARG A 238 -24.80 14.00 5.50
CA ARG A 238 -24.46 15.36 5.06
C ARG A 238 -24.34 15.40 3.53
N PRO A 239 -25.18 16.19 2.82
CA PRO A 239 -25.17 16.24 1.36
C PRO A 239 -23.82 16.73 0.79
N THR A 240 -23.08 17.54 1.54
CA THR A 240 -21.73 18.00 1.19
C THR A 240 -20.71 16.87 1.06
N LEU A 241 -20.99 15.68 1.63
CA LEU A 241 -20.10 14.51 1.57
C LEU A 241 -20.51 13.52 0.46
N ALA A 242 -21.66 13.71 -0.20
CA ALA A 242 -22.12 12.84 -1.27
C ALA A 242 -21.08 12.63 -2.40
N PRO A 243 -20.35 13.66 -2.88
CA PRO A 243 -19.29 13.47 -3.86
C PRO A 243 -18.14 12.62 -3.31
N ALA A 244 -17.75 12.84 -2.04
CA ALA A 244 -16.69 12.06 -1.40
C ALA A 244 -17.09 10.57 -1.29
N PHE A 245 -18.36 10.29 -0.99
CA PHE A 245 -18.89 8.93 -0.98
C PHE A 245 -18.97 8.30 -2.37
N ALA A 246 -19.40 9.04 -3.39
CA ALA A 246 -19.42 8.56 -4.76
C ALA A 246 -18.03 8.17 -5.26
N PHE A 247 -17.02 9.03 -5.03
CA PHE A 247 -15.63 8.72 -5.36
C PHE A 247 -15.03 7.63 -4.45
N GLY A 248 -15.47 7.54 -3.19
CA GLY A 248 -15.08 6.45 -2.30
C GLY A 248 -15.61 5.10 -2.75
N LEU A 249 -16.86 5.04 -3.21
CA LEU A 249 -17.43 3.84 -3.84
C LEU A 249 -16.66 3.45 -5.09
N LEU A 250 -16.21 4.42 -5.89
CA LEU A 250 -15.34 4.16 -7.04
C LEU A 250 -13.99 3.57 -6.63
N ALA A 251 -13.37 4.06 -5.54
CA ALA A 251 -12.15 3.48 -5.01
C ALA A 251 -12.35 2.05 -4.47
N VAL A 252 -13.48 1.78 -3.81
CA VAL A 252 -13.86 0.44 -3.34
C VAL A 252 -14.12 -0.50 -4.52
N ALA A 253 -14.84 -0.05 -5.54
CA ALA A 253 -15.08 -0.81 -6.75
C ALA A 253 -13.77 -1.15 -7.46
N ALA A 254 -12.85 -0.17 -7.59
CA ALA A 254 -11.52 -0.40 -8.18
C ALA A 254 -10.71 -1.42 -7.38
N LEU A 255 -10.77 -1.39 -6.04
CA LEU A 255 -10.13 -2.41 -5.21
C LEU A 255 -10.78 -3.79 -5.42
N GLY A 256 -12.11 -3.85 -5.50
CA GLY A 256 -12.86 -5.08 -5.74
C GLY A 256 -12.57 -5.71 -7.10
N THR A 257 -12.47 -4.91 -8.17
CA THR A 257 -12.12 -5.40 -9.51
C THR A 257 -10.72 -5.99 -9.57
N VAL A 258 -9.76 -5.38 -8.86
CA VAL A 258 -8.38 -5.90 -8.76
C VAL A 258 -8.33 -7.30 -8.14
N PHE A 259 -9.20 -7.61 -7.18
CA PHE A 259 -9.29 -8.96 -6.61
C PHE A 259 -10.13 -9.93 -7.45
N ALA A 260 -10.97 -9.43 -8.36
CA ALA A 260 -11.80 -10.25 -9.24
C ALA A 260 -11.05 -10.75 -10.48
N ASP A 261 -10.02 -10.03 -10.93
CA ASP A 261 -9.15 -10.46 -12.03
C ASP A 261 -8.31 -11.67 -11.59
N VAL A 262 -8.75 -12.87 -11.99
CA VAL A 262 -8.20 -14.17 -11.58
C VAL A 262 -6.67 -14.29 -11.70
N PRO A 263 -5.99 -13.82 -12.77
CA PRO A 263 -4.53 -13.91 -12.83
C PRO A 263 -3.81 -12.95 -11.86
N GLY A 264 -4.39 -11.81 -11.49
CA GLY A 264 -3.77 -10.87 -10.53
C GLY A 264 -4.11 -11.14 -9.06
N SER A 265 -5.27 -11.76 -8.81
CA SER A 265 -5.88 -11.87 -7.48
C SER A 265 -4.98 -12.49 -6.40
N VAL A 266 -4.22 -13.53 -6.76
CA VAL A 266 -3.28 -14.23 -5.85
C VAL A 266 -2.11 -13.32 -5.47
N GLU A 267 -1.56 -12.56 -6.41
CA GLU A 267 -0.48 -11.60 -6.12
C GLU A 267 -0.98 -10.53 -5.14
N HIS A 268 -2.15 -9.96 -5.40
CA HIS A 268 -2.76 -8.92 -4.56
C HIS A 268 -3.05 -9.43 -3.14
N ALA A 269 -3.51 -10.67 -3.00
CA ALA A 269 -3.74 -11.30 -1.71
C ALA A 269 -2.43 -11.52 -0.93
N LEU A 270 -1.37 -12.01 -1.60
CA LEU A 270 -0.05 -12.19 -0.99
C LEU A 270 0.57 -10.87 -0.55
N TRP A 271 0.46 -9.81 -1.36
CA TRP A 271 0.89 -8.47 -0.98
C TRP A 271 0.09 -7.91 0.21
N ALA A 272 -1.24 -8.07 0.22
CA ALA A 272 -2.07 -7.63 1.34
C ALA A 272 -1.70 -8.34 2.65
N LEU A 273 -1.45 -9.64 2.58
CA LEU A 273 -0.95 -10.43 3.71
C LEU A 273 0.42 -9.93 4.17
N ALA A 274 1.37 -9.72 3.24
CA ALA A 274 2.70 -9.22 3.57
C ALA A 274 2.65 -7.85 4.25
N PHE A 275 1.84 -6.91 3.74
CA PHE A 275 1.65 -5.60 4.35
C PHE A 275 1.02 -5.69 5.74
N GLY A 276 0.02 -6.57 5.93
CA GLY A 276 -0.60 -6.81 7.23
C GLY A 276 0.37 -7.39 8.26
N VAL A 277 1.16 -8.39 7.86
CA VAL A 277 2.19 -9.01 8.71
C VAL A 277 3.30 -8.01 9.05
N ALA A 278 3.73 -7.20 8.08
CA ALA A 278 4.72 -6.15 8.29
C ALA A 278 4.21 -5.07 9.27
N ALA A 279 2.94 -4.65 9.14
CA ALA A 279 2.30 -3.71 10.05
C ALA A 279 2.20 -4.29 11.47
N LEU A 280 1.81 -5.56 11.59
CA LEU A 280 1.78 -6.28 12.86
C LEU A 280 3.18 -6.36 13.49
N GLY A 281 4.19 -6.69 12.70
CA GLY A 281 5.59 -6.75 13.11
C GLY A 281 6.11 -5.41 13.60
N PHE A 282 5.78 -4.30 12.93
CA PHE A 282 6.10 -2.97 13.41
C PHE A 282 5.37 -2.63 14.71
N GLY A 283 4.06 -2.92 14.80
CA GLY A 283 3.27 -2.69 16.02
C GLY A 283 3.85 -3.40 17.25
N ARG A 284 4.35 -4.63 17.07
CA ARG A 284 4.98 -5.43 18.13
C ARG A 284 6.43 -5.04 18.40
N SER A 285 7.26 -4.91 17.38
CA SER A 285 8.71 -4.69 17.57
C SER A 285 9.09 -3.23 17.80
N LYS A 286 8.26 -2.28 17.35
CA LYS A 286 8.55 -0.84 17.28
C LYS A 286 9.84 -0.52 16.53
N SER A 287 10.24 -1.38 15.59
CA SER A 287 11.43 -1.21 14.76
C SER A 287 11.05 -1.18 13.29
N ALA A 288 11.48 -0.15 12.56
CA ALA A 288 11.27 -0.01 11.12
C ALA A 288 12.06 -1.06 10.29
N TRP A 289 13.07 -1.71 10.89
CA TRP A 289 13.81 -2.78 10.24
C TRP A 289 12.99 -4.06 10.07
N VAL A 290 12.04 -4.32 10.96
CA VAL A 290 11.18 -5.51 10.88
C VAL A 290 10.27 -5.50 9.65
N PRO A 291 9.46 -4.46 9.39
CA PRO A 291 8.67 -4.39 8.16
C PRO A 291 9.58 -4.29 6.92
N ALA A 292 10.73 -3.61 6.99
CA ALA A 292 11.65 -3.55 5.85
C ALA A 292 12.21 -4.93 5.47
N ALA A 293 12.66 -5.70 6.46
CA ALA A 293 13.17 -7.06 6.26
C ALA A 293 12.05 -8.02 5.81
N ALA A 294 10.85 -7.92 6.40
CA ALA A 294 9.70 -8.71 6.00
C ALA A 294 9.32 -8.48 4.52
N MET A 295 9.26 -7.22 4.10
CA MET A 295 8.95 -6.87 2.72
C MET A 295 10.08 -7.22 1.75
N ALA A 296 11.34 -7.10 2.17
CA ALA A 296 12.49 -7.51 1.37
C ALA A 296 12.49 -9.03 1.14
N LEU A 297 12.33 -9.81 2.22
CA LEU A 297 12.29 -11.26 2.13
C LEU A 297 11.08 -11.72 1.32
N PHE A 298 9.90 -11.13 1.53
CA PHE A 298 8.71 -11.41 0.72
C PHE A 298 8.97 -11.18 -0.78
N SER A 299 9.50 -10.01 -1.14
CA SER A 299 9.82 -9.64 -2.53
C SER A 299 10.87 -10.58 -3.16
N LEU A 300 11.83 -11.04 -2.37
CA LEU A 300 12.81 -12.02 -2.81
C LEU A 300 12.16 -13.41 -3.00
N SER A 301 11.39 -13.87 -2.02
CA SER A 301 10.75 -15.19 -2.02
C SER A 301 9.77 -15.35 -3.17
N ILE A 302 8.91 -14.36 -3.42
CA ILE A 302 7.97 -14.42 -4.55
C ILE A 302 8.72 -14.62 -5.86
N ARG A 303 9.84 -13.88 -6.08
CA ARG A 303 10.69 -13.99 -7.28
C ARG A 303 11.41 -15.33 -7.40
N LEU A 304 12.02 -15.79 -6.32
CA LEU A 304 12.76 -17.05 -6.32
C LEU A 304 11.85 -18.26 -6.52
N VAL A 305 10.69 -18.29 -5.87
CA VAL A 305 9.72 -19.39 -6.05
C VAL A 305 9.23 -19.44 -7.49
N GLY A 306 8.83 -18.30 -8.06
CA GLY A 306 8.41 -18.26 -9.46
C GLY A 306 9.52 -18.67 -10.43
N PHE A 307 10.78 -18.29 -10.17
CA PHE A 307 11.92 -18.72 -10.97
C PHE A 307 12.16 -20.24 -10.85
N VAL A 308 12.12 -20.80 -9.64
CA VAL A 308 12.34 -22.23 -9.40
C VAL A 308 11.26 -23.07 -10.06
N GLU A 309 9.98 -22.68 -9.96
CA GLU A 309 8.90 -23.37 -10.66
C GLU A 309 9.13 -23.36 -12.18
N LEU A 310 9.45 -22.21 -12.77
CA LEU A 310 9.70 -22.10 -14.22
C LEU A 310 10.97 -22.81 -14.70
N ALA A 311 11.89 -23.18 -13.79
CA ALA A 311 13.07 -23.96 -14.12
C ALA A 311 12.84 -25.47 -13.99
N LEU A 312 11.80 -25.89 -13.26
CA LEU A 312 11.44 -27.29 -13.04
C LEU A 312 10.37 -27.80 -14.02
N PHE A 313 9.54 -26.90 -14.56
CA PHE A 313 8.54 -27.14 -15.61
C PHE A 313 9.09 -26.82 -17.00
#